data_AF-A0A949YPM4-F1
#
_entry.id   AF-A0A949YPM4-F1
#
_cell.length_a   1.000
_cell.length_b   1.000
_cell.length_c   1.000
_cell.angle_alpha   90.00
_cell.angle_beta   90.00
_cell.angle_gamma   90.00
#
_symmetry.space_group_name_H-M   'P 1'
#
loop_
_entity.id
_entity.type
_entity.pdbx_description
1 polymer ?
#
loop_
_entity_poly.entity_id
_entity_poly.type
_entity_poly.pdbx_seq_one_letter_code
_entity_poly.pdbx_strand_id
1 'polypeptide(L)'
;MDDSIIFAICSRFLTHGKASATAVATWAQSELGRNDITRERVYPIIKEGMRRGFLVLRPPRNELLAQRIADRYKARLGNIQVLDVHGPSTLEHVASAGAELTLSLIKELGSRKDAVHVGLGSGNTLMMVARQLGQLLKSENDLPDLVFHALTSGFSVREPMSAPVAMFSFFNDATTNVGYVGLFSEAVVRTGDYEGVVRLPGVRESFDEKNNIDIIITSHASSSNESGQLFQFMKQYSSSGFDALKMEGWVGDVLFRPYSDSKPILIDCGIRAVTLFEISELIEICKKGGRYIVLISGPSSRSATFSIKSDALRPLLSQDLRVWTHLVTDAGTAIEVLQD
;
A
#
# COMPACT_ATOMS: atom_id res chain seq x y z
N MET A 1 -45.88 -17.91 0.74
CA MET A 1 -46.06 -16.81 1.70
C MET A 1 -45.95 -15.51 0.93
N ASP A 2 -46.81 -14.54 1.25
CA ASP A 2 -46.87 -13.25 0.56
C ASP A 2 -45.60 -12.40 0.80
N ASP A 3 -45.21 -11.61 -0.19
CA ASP A 3 -43.99 -10.80 -0.16
C ASP A 3 -44.03 -9.75 0.95
N SER A 4 -45.19 -9.14 1.19
CA SER A 4 -45.37 -8.15 2.26
C SER A 4 -45.05 -8.74 3.65
N ILE A 5 -45.39 -10.01 3.87
CA ILE A 5 -45.22 -10.70 5.14
C ILE A 5 -43.76 -11.14 5.32
N ILE A 6 -43.12 -11.64 4.25
CA ILE A 6 -41.70 -11.98 4.28
C ILE A 6 -40.86 -10.73 4.55
N PHE A 7 -41.17 -9.62 3.86
CA PHE A 7 -40.50 -8.34 4.06
C PHE A 7 -40.70 -7.81 5.49
N ALA A 8 -41.93 -7.83 6.01
CA ALA A 8 -42.22 -7.35 7.37
C ALA A 8 -41.48 -8.16 8.45
N ILE A 9 -41.40 -9.49 8.30
CA ILE A 9 -40.62 -10.36 9.19
C ILE A 9 -39.12 -10.06 9.11
N CYS A 10 -38.56 -9.91 7.91
CA CYS A 10 -37.14 -9.56 7.73
C CYS A 10 -36.80 -8.19 8.33
N SER A 11 -37.66 -7.19 8.08
CA SER A 11 -37.51 -5.83 8.61
C SER A 11 -37.54 -5.83 10.15
N ARG A 12 -38.52 -6.51 10.75
CA ARG A 12 -38.67 -6.62 12.20
C ARG A 12 -37.48 -7.31 12.86
N PHE A 13 -36.96 -8.36 12.22
CA PHE A 13 -35.79 -9.10 12.71
C PHE A 13 -34.52 -8.24 12.75
N LEU A 14 -34.32 -7.37 11.75
CA LEU A 14 -33.13 -6.52 11.64
C LEU A 14 -33.21 -5.22 12.46
N THR A 15 -34.34 -4.51 12.43
CA THR A 15 -34.47 -3.15 13.01
C THR A 15 -34.45 -3.11 14.54
N HIS A 16 -34.76 -4.23 15.20
CA HIS A 16 -34.87 -4.28 16.65
C HIS A 16 -33.68 -4.95 17.36
N GLY A 17 -32.51 -5.07 16.71
CA GLY A 17 -31.15 -5.28 17.28
C GLY A 17 -30.87 -6.44 18.25
N LYS A 18 -31.92 -7.06 18.80
CA LYS A 18 -31.97 -8.07 19.86
C LYS A 18 -33.27 -8.89 19.79
N ALA A 19 -34.08 -8.73 18.73
CA ALA A 19 -35.32 -9.50 18.59
C ALA A 19 -34.96 -10.96 18.33
N SER A 20 -35.07 -11.79 19.37
CA SER A 20 -34.96 -13.24 19.22
C SER A 20 -36.03 -13.73 18.23
N ALA A 21 -35.79 -14.86 17.57
CA ALA A 21 -36.80 -15.47 16.70
C ALA A 21 -38.15 -15.67 17.43
N THR A 22 -38.13 -15.85 18.76
CA THR A 22 -39.32 -15.89 19.60
C THR A 22 -40.07 -14.55 19.61
N ALA A 23 -39.35 -13.44 19.81
CA ALA A 23 -39.96 -12.10 19.82
C ALA A 23 -40.58 -11.73 18.47
N VAL A 24 -39.95 -12.13 17.37
CA VAL A 24 -40.50 -11.91 16.02
C VAL A 24 -41.74 -12.77 15.77
N ALA A 25 -41.74 -14.02 16.23
CA ALA A 25 -42.91 -14.89 16.14
C ALA A 25 -44.09 -14.34 16.96
N THR A 26 -43.88 -13.94 18.21
CA THR A 26 -44.93 -13.34 19.05
C THR A 26 -45.50 -12.07 18.42
N TRP A 27 -44.65 -11.22 17.87
CA TRP A 27 -45.08 -10.02 17.14
C TRP A 27 -45.89 -10.36 15.88
N ALA A 28 -45.48 -11.37 15.11
CA ALA A 28 -46.22 -11.80 13.93
C ALA A 28 -47.61 -12.34 14.28
N GLN A 29 -47.76 -12.95 15.46
CA GLN A 29 -49.04 -13.42 15.97
C GLN A 29 -49.94 -12.27 16.41
N SER A 30 -49.40 -11.28 17.15
CA SER A 30 -50.19 -10.16 17.65
C SER A 30 -50.53 -9.13 16.57
N GLU A 31 -49.57 -8.72 15.75
CA GLU A 31 -49.72 -7.59 14.82
C GLU A 31 -50.15 -8.02 13.41
N LEU A 32 -49.76 -9.22 12.97
CA LEU A 32 -50.09 -9.73 11.64
C LEU A 32 -51.16 -10.82 11.67
N GLY A 33 -51.61 -11.25 12.85
CA GLY A 33 -52.57 -12.36 13.00
C GLY A 33 -52.03 -13.71 12.50
N ARG A 34 -50.71 -13.88 12.39
CA ARG A 34 -50.07 -15.05 11.78
C ARG A 34 -49.63 -16.08 12.82
N ASN A 35 -50.60 -16.83 13.33
CA ASN A 35 -50.37 -17.95 14.27
C ASN A 35 -49.51 -19.08 13.70
N ASP A 36 -49.39 -19.16 12.37
CA ASP A 36 -48.56 -20.15 11.71
C ASP A 36 -47.06 -19.78 11.75
N ILE A 37 -46.68 -18.54 12.06
CA ILE A 37 -45.27 -18.13 12.17
C ILE A 37 -44.77 -18.42 13.58
N THR A 38 -44.04 -19.54 13.72
CA THR A 38 -43.38 -19.94 14.97
C THR A 38 -41.92 -19.48 14.99
N ARG A 39 -41.27 -19.57 16.16
CA ARG A 39 -39.84 -19.29 16.33
C ARG A 39 -38.98 -20.02 15.29
N GLU A 40 -39.28 -21.29 15.01
CA GLU A 40 -38.53 -22.13 14.08
C GLU A 40 -38.75 -21.71 12.62
N ARG A 41 -39.91 -21.14 12.30
CA ARG A 41 -40.25 -20.68 10.93
C ARG A 41 -39.68 -19.31 10.59
N VAL A 42 -39.26 -18.51 11.59
CA VAL A 42 -38.64 -17.19 11.35
C VAL A 42 -37.36 -17.32 10.51
N TYR A 43 -36.45 -18.26 10.79
CA TYR A 43 -35.22 -18.40 10.01
C TYR A 43 -35.45 -18.86 8.55
N PRO A 44 -36.31 -19.86 8.25
CA PRO A 44 -36.72 -20.15 6.88
C PRO A 44 -37.31 -18.95 6.14
N ILE A 45 -38.11 -18.11 6.81
CA ILE A 45 -38.69 -16.89 6.21
C ILE A 45 -37.59 -15.86 5.91
N ILE A 46 -36.60 -15.69 6.80
CA ILE A 46 -35.43 -14.83 6.55
C ILE A 46 -34.61 -15.35 5.37
N LYS A 47 -34.35 -16.66 5.29
CA LYS A 47 -33.67 -17.28 4.15
C LYS A 47 -34.43 -17.05 2.84
N GLU A 48 -35.75 -17.14 2.88
CA GLU A 48 -36.59 -16.83 1.72
C GLU A 48 -36.56 -15.34 1.36
N GLY A 49 -36.50 -14.44 2.35
CA GLY A 49 -36.28 -13.01 2.16
C GLY A 49 -34.92 -12.69 1.53
N MET A 50 -33.86 -13.41 1.92
CA MET A 50 -32.55 -13.34 1.26
C MET A 50 -32.64 -13.83 -0.20
N ARG A 51 -33.28 -14.98 -0.44
CA ARG A 51 -33.46 -15.55 -1.78
C ARG A 51 -34.25 -14.62 -2.70
N ARG A 52 -35.23 -13.89 -2.18
CA ARG A 52 -36.05 -12.90 -2.90
C ARG A 52 -35.44 -11.50 -2.97
N GLY A 53 -34.31 -11.26 -2.32
CA GLY A 53 -33.61 -9.96 -2.34
C GLY A 53 -34.20 -8.89 -1.41
N PHE A 54 -35.08 -9.24 -0.47
CA PHE A 54 -35.59 -8.32 0.56
C PHE A 54 -34.56 -8.01 1.65
N LEU A 55 -33.58 -8.91 1.82
CA LEU A 55 -32.46 -8.73 2.74
C LEU A 55 -31.15 -8.86 1.96
N VAL A 56 -30.39 -7.78 1.92
CA VAL A 56 -29.08 -7.73 1.24
C VAL A 56 -28.04 -7.29 2.25
N LEU A 57 -27.09 -8.17 2.55
CA LEU A 57 -25.88 -7.79 3.29
C LEU A 57 -24.88 -7.24 2.27
N ARG A 58 -24.48 -5.98 2.46
CA ARG A 58 -23.41 -5.36 1.67
C ARG A 58 -22.19 -5.22 2.56
N PRO A 59 -21.03 -5.77 2.19
CA PRO A 59 -19.80 -5.53 2.93
C PRO A 59 -19.46 -4.02 2.88
N PRO A 60 -18.69 -3.52 3.86
CA PRO A 60 -18.05 -2.22 3.75
C PRO A 60 -17.38 -2.04 2.39
N ARG A 61 -17.51 -0.85 1.81
CA ARG A 61 -17.07 -0.57 0.42
C ARG A 61 -15.59 -0.87 0.22
N ASN A 62 -14.76 -0.57 1.20
CA ASN A 62 -13.33 -0.86 1.20
C ASN A 62 -13.04 -2.37 1.13
N GLU A 63 -13.74 -3.21 1.89
CA GLU A 63 -13.57 -4.67 1.82
C GLU A 63 -13.98 -5.21 0.46
N LEU A 64 -15.08 -4.70 -0.11
CA LEU A 64 -15.51 -5.06 -1.46
C LEU A 64 -14.47 -4.68 -2.52
N LEU A 65 -13.88 -3.49 -2.42
CA LEU A 65 -12.85 -3.02 -3.35
C LEU A 65 -11.56 -3.84 -3.21
N ALA A 66 -11.13 -4.13 -1.99
CA ALA A 66 -9.97 -4.99 -1.73
C ALA A 66 -10.18 -6.40 -2.32
N GLN A 67 -11.37 -6.98 -2.12
CA GLN A 67 -11.74 -8.27 -2.71
C GLN A 67 -11.72 -8.24 -4.24
N ARG A 68 -12.30 -7.21 -4.86
CA ARG A 68 -12.28 -7.08 -6.32
C ARG A 68 -10.87 -6.94 -6.88
N ILE A 69 -9.97 -6.21 -6.21
CA ILE A 69 -8.56 -6.13 -6.59
C ILE A 69 -7.91 -7.51 -6.43
N ALA A 70 -8.11 -8.18 -5.29
CA ALA A 70 -7.58 -9.50 -5.02
C ALA A 70 -7.98 -10.52 -6.11
N ASP A 71 -9.26 -10.53 -6.48
CA ASP A 71 -9.82 -11.43 -7.50
C ASP A 71 -9.29 -11.10 -8.90
N ARG A 72 -9.39 -9.83 -9.31
CA ARG A 72 -8.98 -9.38 -10.66
C ARG A 72 -7.50 -9.64 -10.91
N TYR A 73 -6.67 -9.39 -9.90
CA TYR A 73 -5.22 -9.44 -10.03
C TYR A 73 -4.59 -10.69 -9.43
N LYS A 74 -5.38 -11.65 -8.93
CA LYS A 74 -4.89 -12.89 -8.28
C LYS A 74 -3.88 -12.56 -7.16
N ALA A 75 -4.27 -11.64 -6.28
CA ALA A 75 -3.53 -11.27 -5.08
C ALA A 75 -4.24 -11.81 -3.83
N ARG A 76 -3.53 -11.90 -2.71
CA ARG A 76 -4.14 -12.34 -1.44
C ARG A 76 -4.93 -11.19 -0.83
N LEU A 77 -6.20 -11.42 -0.48
CA LEU A 77 -7.05 -10.38 0.12
C LEU A 77 -6.43 -9.74 1.36
N GLY A 78 -5.90 -10.55 2.28
CA GLY A 78 -5.30 -10.07 3.54
C GLY A 78 -4.08 -9.15 3.34
N ASN A 79 -3.58 -9.05 2.12
CA ASN A 79 -2.44 -8.22 1.77
C ASN A 79 -2.85 -6.88 1.12
N ILE A 80 -4.15 -6.62 0.95
CA ILE A 80 -4.66 -5.40 0.33
C ILE A 80 -5.51 -4.65 1.35
N GLN A 81 -5.08 -3.45 1.70
CA GLN A 81 -5.82 -2.54 2.54
C GLN A 81 -6.33 -1.36 1.70
N VAL A 82 -7.65 -1.26 1.57
CA VAL A 82 -8.31 -0.10 0.96
C VAL A 82 -8.92 0.74 2.08
N LEU A 83 -8.74 2.06 2.02
CA LEU A 83 -9.33 3.02 2.94
C LEU A 83 -10.49 3.75 2.28
N ASP A 84 -11.66 3.77 2.92
CA ASP A 84 -12.82 4.54 2.44
C ASP A 84 -12.72 6.00 2.89
N VAL A 85 -11.69 6.68 2.38
CA VAL A 85 -11.36 8.08 2.70
C VAL A 85 -11.32 8.92 1.43
N HIS A 86 -11.77 10.17 1.54
CA HIS A 86 -11.88 11.10 0.41
C HIS A 86 -11.42 12.50 0.80
N GLY A 87 -10.93 13.25 -0.20
CA GLY A 87 -10.56 14.66 -0.04
C GLY A 87 -9.09 14.89 0.30
N PRO A 88 -8.72 16.13 0.69
CA PRO A 88 -7.32 16.55 0.79
C PRO A 88 -6.47 15.75 1.78
N SER A 89 -7.06 15.18 2.83
CA SER A 89 -6.37 14.36 3.83
C SER A 89 -6.23 12.88 3.45
N THR A 90 -6.74 12.45 2.29
CA THR A 90 -6.67 11.04 1.87
C THR A 90 -5.25 10.47 1.98
N LEU A 91 -4.23 11.21 1.54
CA LEU A 91 -2.85 10.74 1.60
C LEU A 91 -2.34 10.58 3.04
N GLU A 92 -2.76 11.45 3.97
CA GLU A 92 -2.41 11.33 5.39
C GLU A 92 -2.98 10.05 6.01
N HIS A 93 -4.24 9.72 5.70
CA HIS A 93 -4.87 8.49 6.15
C HIS A 93 -4.19 7.24 5.54
N VAL A 94 -3.86 7.27 4.24
CA VAL A 94 -3.11 6.20 3.57
C VAL A 94 -1.73 6.02 4.21
N ALA A 95 -1.04 7.13 4.53
CA ALA A 95 0.25 7.08 5.20
C ALA A 95 0.16 6.52 6.63
N SER A 96 -0.88 6.89 7.39
CA SER A 96 -1.15 6.36 8.74
C SER A 96 -1.37 4.85 8.70
N ALA A 97 -2.23 4.37 7.79
CA ALA A 97 -2.47 2.94 7.63
C ALA A 97 -1.19 2.18 7.20
N GLY A 98 -0.37 2.79 6.33
CA GLY A 98 0.94 2.25 5.98
C GLY A 98 1.88 2.11 7.19
N ALA A 99 1.88 3.08 8.08
CA ALA A 99 2.67 3.05 9.32
C ALA A 99 2.15 1.99 10.31
N GLU A 100 0.84 1.90 10.50
CA GLU A 100 0.20 0.89 11.36
C GLU A 100 0.46 -0.53 10.85
N LEU A 101 0.32 -0.75 9.54
CA LEU A 101 0.66 -2.03 8.90
C LEU A 101 2.14 -2.36 9.11
N THR A 102 3.03 -1.40 8.91
CA THR A 102 4.48 -1.60 9.12
C THR A 102 4.76 -2.00 10.57
N LEU A 103 4.16 -1.32 11.55
CA LEU A 103 4.31 -1.66 12.97
C LEU A 103 3.82 -3.09 13.26
N SER A 104 2.69 -3.49 12.68
CA SER A 104 2.17 -4.86 12.79
C SER A 104 3.19 -5.88 12.27
N LEU A 105 3.80 -5.62 11.11
CA LEU A 105 4.83 -6.49 10.53
C LEU A 105 6.12 -6.51 11.36
N ILE A 106 6.52 -5.37 11.95
CA ILE A 106 7.65 -5.30 12.89
C ILE A 106 7.40 -6.22 14.09
N LYS A 107 6.21 -6.14 14.70
CA LYS A 107 5.83 -7.00 15.84
C LYS A 107 5.78 -8.47 15.43
N GLU A 108 5.22 -8.78 14.25
CA GLU A 108 5.17 -10.15 13.74
C GLU A 108 6.58 -10.75 13.59
N LEU A 109 7.52 -9.99 12.99
CA LEU A 109 8.90 -10.44 12.81
C LEU A 109 9.67 -10.47 14.13
N GLY A 110 9.44 -9.50 15.02
CA GLY A 110 10.04 -9.43 16.36
C GLY A 110 9.70 -10.64 17.24
N SER A 111 8.58 -11.31 16.99
CA SER A 111 8.27 -12.59 17.66
C SER A 111 9.23 -13.74 17.28
N ARG A 112 10.07 -13.55 16.24
CA ARG A 112 10.95 -14.59 15.67
C ARG A 112 12.41 -14.11 15.51
N LYS A 113 12.67 -12.83 15.72
CA LYS A 113 13.97 -12.19 15.49
C LYS A 113 14.24 -11.15 16.57
N ASP A 114 15.49 -11.05 16.99
CA ASP A 114 15.92 -10.04 17.97
C ASP A 114 15.96 -8.64 17.36
N ALA A 115 16.28 -8.54 16.06
CA ALA A 115 16.30 -7.29 15.31
C ALA A 115 15.49 -7.39 14.02
N VAL A 116 14.79 -6.31 13.69
CA VAL A 116 14.01 -6.16 12.44
C VAL A 116 14.57 -5.00 11.62
N HIS A 117 14.91 -5.29 10.37
CA HIS A 117 15.51 -4.32 9.46
C HIS A 117 14.46 -3.74 8.51
N VAL A 118 14.34 -2.41 8.48
CA VAL A 118 13.32 -1.68 7.73
C VAL A 118 13.96 -0.74 6.70
N GLY A 119 13.76 -1.03 5.43
CA GLY A 119 14.17 -0.17 4.31
C GLY A 119 13.16 0.92 4.00
N LEU A 120 13.62 2.16 3.89
CA LEU A 120 12.82 3.33 3.58
C LEU A 120 13.15 3.88 2.18
N GLY A 121 12.13 3.95 1.31
CA GLY A 121 12.20 4.71 0.07
C GLY A 121 12.13 6.22 0.31
N SER A 122 12.29 6.99 -0.78
CA SER A 122 12.26 8.46 -0.77
C SER A 122 10.90 9.03 -1.17
N GLY A 123 10.68 10.30 -0.86
CA GLY A 123 9.52 11.09 -1.30
C GLY A 123 8.54 11.43 -0.19
N ASN A 124 7.65 12.40 -0.47
CA ASN A 124 6.76 12.96 0.56
C ASN A 124 5.77 11.96 1.14
N THR A 125 5.22 11.06 0.31
CA THR A 125 4.37 9.97 0.79
C THR A 125 5.08 9.13 1.85
N LEU A 126 6.34 8.77 1.60
CA LEU A 126 7.12 7.94 2.52
C LEU A 126 7.65 8.71 3.72
N MET A 127 7.94 10.00 3.58
CA MET A 127 8.20 10.89 4.71
C MET A 127 7.01 10.94 5.67
N MET A 128 5.77 10.99 5.16
CA MET A 128 4.57 10.96 6.00
C MET A 128 4.42 9.63 6.73
N VAL A 129 4.66 8.51 6.05
CA VAL A 129 4.64 7.17 6.66
C VAL A 129 5.69 7.06 7.75
N ALA A 130 6.95 7.45 7.46
CA ALA A 130 8.05 7.42 8.42
C ALA A 130 7.76 8.27 9.66
N ARG A 131 7.19 9.47 9.46
CA ARG A 131 6.78 10.35 10.56
C ARG A 131 5.71 9.72 11.44
N GLN A 132 4.67 9.12 10.85
CA GLN A 132 3.61 8.46 11.61
C GLN A 132 4.12 7.21 12.33
N LEU A 133 4.95 6.41 11.65
CA LEU A 133 5.59 5.24 12.24
C LEU A 133 6.45 5.65 13.45
N GLY A 134 7.24 6.72 13.33
CA GLY A 134 8.01 7.27 14.44
C GLY A 134 7.14 7.63 15.64
N GLN A 135 5.94 8.21 15.44
CA GLN A 135 5.00 8.48 16.55
C GLN A 135 4.47 7.21 17.19
N LEU A 136 4.13 6.20 16.39
CA LEU A 136 3.65 4.92 16.92
C LEU A 136 4.72 4.23 17.76
N LEU A 137 5.97 4.20 17.27
CA LEU A 137 7.10 3.57 17.96
C LEU A 137 7.43 4.21 19.32
N LYS A 138 7.07 5.48 19.55
CA LYS A 138 7.22 6.13 20.88
C LYS A 138 6.26 5.57 21.93
N SER A 139 5.15 4.98 21.51
CA SER A 139 4.06 4.56 22.40
C SER A 139 4.06 3.06 22.70
N GLU A 140 4.96 2.31 22.07
CA GLU A 140 5.05 0.86 22.16
C GLU A 140 6.17 0.48 23.14
N ASN A 141 5.94 -0.47 24.05
CA ASN A 141 6.94 -0.80 25.08
C ASN A 141 7.65 -2.15 24.85
N ASP A 142 7.23 -2.93 23.86
CA ASP A 142 7.72 -4.28 23.60
C ASP A 142 7.94 -4.44 22.09
N LEU A 143 9.07 -3.94 21.62
CA LEU A 143 9.49 -3.98 20.22
C LEU A 143 10.88 -4.63 20.13
N PRO A 144 11.17 -5.37 19.05
CA PRO A 144 12.53 -5.82 18.77
C PRO A 144 13.47 -4.63 18.55
N ASP A 145 14.77 -4.87 18.53
CA ASP A 145 15.72 -3.90 18.03
C ASP A 145 15.38 -3.57 16.57
N LEU A 146 15.58 -2.30 16.17
CA LEU A 146 15.27 -1.85 14.82
C LEU A 146 16.52 -1.37 14.12
N VAL A 147 16.62 -1.65 12.82
CA VAL A 147 17.63 -1.04 11.95
C VAL A 147 16.96 -0.42 10.74
N PHE A 148 17.05 0.90 10.58
CA PHE A 148 16.48 1.58 9.41
C PHE A 148 17.53 1.76 8.31
N HIS A 149 17.16 1.39 7.08
CA HIS A 149 18.03 1.43 5.90
C HIS A 149 17.52 2.46 4.90
N ALA A 150 18.41 3.29 4.38
CA ALA A 150 18.11 4.19 3.29
C ALA A 150 18.20 3.43 1.96
N LEU A 151 17.08 3.26 1.25
CA LEU A 151 17.06 2.52 -0.02
C LEU A 151 17.65 3.32 -1.20
N THR A 152 17.84 4.62 -0.98
CA THR A 152 18.28 5.62 -1.95
C THR A 152 18.83 6.82 -1.17
N SER A 153 19.70 7.63 -1.79
CA SER A 153 20.24 8.85 -1.17
C SER A 153 19.27 10.03 -1.19
N GLY A 154 18.17 9.94 -1.95
CA GLY A 154 17.15 10.99 -2.09
C GLY A 154 17.44 11.95 -3.25
N PHE A 155 16.39 12.39 -3.94
CA PHE A 155 16.52 13.06 -5.23
C PHE A 155 16.39 14.60 -5.17
N SER A 156 15.65 15.15 -4.21
CA SER A 156 15.29 16.58 -4.24
C SER A 156 16.17 17.44 -3.34
N VAL A 157 17.01 18.29 -3.93
CA VAL A 157 17.77 19.32 -3.20
C VAL A 157 16.86 20.39 -2.57
N ARG A 158 15.63 20.56 -3.08
CA ARG A 158 14.65 21.52 -2.56
C ARG A 158 13.80 20.95 -1.43
N GLU A 159 13.72 19.63 -1.33
CA GLU A 159 12.98 18.93 -0.27
C GLU A 159 13.86 17.82 0.33
N PRO A 160 14.98 18.18 0.98
CA PRO A 160 15.93 17.22 1.53
C PRO A 160 15.31 16.34 2.62
N MET A 161 14.25 16.81 3.29
CA MET A 161 13.49 16.02 4.28
C MET A 161 12.81 14.80 3.67
N SER A 162 12.64 14.76 2.35
CA SER A 162 12.09 13.60 1.64
C SER A 162 13.13 12.50 1.37
N ALA A 163 14.41 12.72 1.72
CA ALA A 163 15.46 11.71 1.64
C ALA A 163 15.39 10.75 2.84
N PRO A 164 15.59 9.43 2.65
CA PRO A 164 15.47 8.45 3.75
C PRO A 164 16.37 8.74 4.95
N VAL A 165 17.61 9.18 4.70
CA VAL A 165 18.56 9.53 5.78
C VAL A 165 18.07 10.70 6.64
N ALA A 166 17.30 11.63 6.08
CA ALA A 166 16.68 12.71 6.87
C ALA A 166 15.50 12.20 7.70
N MET A 167 14.76 11.21 7.17
CA MET A 167 13.62 10.58 7.88
C MET A 167 14.04 9.81 9.12
N PHE A 168 15.30 9.37 9.23
CA PHE A 168 15.81 8.68 10.42
C PHE A 168 15.57 9.47 11.71
N SER A 169 15.61 10.80 11.64
CA SER A 169 15.33 11.68 12.79
C SER A 169 13.94 11.46 13.42
N PHE A 170 12.96 10.91 12.69
CA PHE A 170 11.65 10.59 13.24
C PHE A 170 11.65 9.45 14.26
N PHE A 171 12.70 8.62 14.27
CA PHE A 171 12.81 7.43 15.12
C PHE A 171 13.70 7.62 16.35
N ASN A 172 14.28 8.81 16.54
CA ASN A 172 15.19 9.10 17.66
C ASN A 172 14.58 8.90 19.06
N ASP A 173 13.26 9.07 19.19
CA ASP A 173 12.56 8.90 20.47
C ASP A 173 11.87 7.53 20.59
N ALA A 174 12.17 6.57 19.72
CA ALA A 174 11.65 5.22 19.85
C ALA A 174 12.08 4.61 21.19
N THR A 175 11.20 3.78 21.76
CA THR A 175 11.41 3.12 23.07
C THR A 175 12.36 1.93 23.01
N THR A 176 12.67 1.44 21.80
CA THR A 176 13.60 0.34 21.53
C THR A 176 14.94 0.86 21.01
N ASN A 177 15.95 0.00 20.95
CA ASN A 177 17.24 0.33 20.34
C ASN A 177 17.07 0.48 18.82
N VAL A 178 17.61 1.57 18.26
CA VAL A 178 17.50 1.89 16.83
C VAL A 178 18.88 2.13 16.22
N GLY A 179 19.24 1.29 15.26
CA GLY A 179 20.38 1.46 14.36
C GLY A 179 19.99 2.06 13.01
N TYR A 180 20.98 2.58 12.29
CA TYR A 180 20.77 3.23 10.99
C TYR A 180 21.85 2.85 9.98
N VAL A 181 21.44 2.55 8.75
CA VAL A 181 22.31 2.31 7.60
C VAL A 181 21.93 3.32 6.51
N GLY A 182 22.78 4.33 6.31
CA GLY A 182 22.56 5.39 5.34
C GLY A 182 23.27 5.14 4.01
N LEU A 183 22.59 5.40 2.89
CA LEU A 183 23.19 5.36 1.57
C LEU A 183 23.72 6.75 1.19
N PHE A 184 25.02 6.95 1.39
CA PHE A 184 25.69 8.23 1.12
C PHE A 184 26.32 8.25 -0.27
N SER A 185 25.49 8.48 -1.29
CA SER A 185 25.90 8.60 -2.70
C SER A 185 25.09 9.69 -3.40
N GLU A 186 25.53 10.13 -4.58
CA GLU A 186 24.71 10.92 -5.49
C GLU A 186 23.38 10.21 -5.79
N ALA A 187 22.29 10.98 -5.92
CA ALA A 187 20.98 10.44 -6.27
C ALA A 187 20.99 9.69 -7.61
N VAL A 188 21.76 10.23 -8.54
CA VAL A 188 21.88 9.79 -9.92
C VAL A 188 23.33 9.93 -10.34
N VAL A 189 23.83 8.92 -11.03
CA VAL A 189 25.19 8.87 -11.60
C VAL A 189 25.11 8.58 -13.09
N ARG A 190 26.20 8.74 -13.83
CA ARG A 190 26.25 8.25 -15.22
C ARG A 190 26.13 6.73 -15.22
N THR A 191 25.42 6.16 -16.20
CA THR A 191 25.20 4.70 -16.24
C THR A 191 26.50 3.91 -16.18
N GLY A 192 27.54 4.35 -16.91
CA GLY A 192 28.86 3.70 -16.92
C GLY A 192 29.64 3.79 -15.59
N ASP A 193 29.33 4.77 -14.74
CA ASP A 193 30.02 4.98 -13.46
C ASP A 193 29.36 4.22 -12.30
N TYR A 194 28.14 3.69 -12.51
CA TYR A 194 27.32 3.06 -11.47
C TYR A 194 28.06 1.96 -10.70
N GLU A 195 28.71 1.03 -11.40
CA GLU A 195 29.45 -0.07 -10.77
C GLU A 195 30.65 0.41 -9.95
N GLY A 196 31.28 1.51 -10.36
CA GLY A 196 32.37 2.13 -9.61
C GLY A 196 31.86 2.77 -8.32
N VAL A 197 30.75 3.50 -8.42
CA VAL A 197 30.11 4.19 -7.28
C VAL A 197 29.64 3.20 -6.22
N VAL A 198 28.96 2.12 -6.62
CA VAL A 198 28.47 1.09 -5.68
C VAL A 198 29.62 0.39 -4.92
N ARG A 199 30.84 0.39 -5.47
CA ARG A 199 32.03 -0.21 -4.84
C ARG A 199 32.81 0.74 -3.93
N LEU A 200 32.45 2.03 -3.88
CA LEU A 200 33.11 2.99 -3.01
C LEU A 200 32.90 2.61 -1.53
N PRO A 201 33.90 2.81 -0.65
CA PRO A 201 33.72 2.70 0.79
C PRO A 201 32.52 3.54 1.27
N GLY A 202 31.78 3.06 2.27
CA GLY A 202 30.54 3.70 2.74
C GLY A 202 29.31 3.45 1.84
N VAL A 203 29.43 3.46 0.52
CA VAL A 203 28.33 3.06 -0.39
C VAL A 203 28.18 1.54 -0.37
N ARG A 204 29.29 0.83 -0.57
CA ARG A 204 29.33 -0.63 -0.57
C ARG A 204 28.74 -1.24 0.72
N GLU A 205 29.03 -0.66 1.87
CA GLU A 205 28.53 -1.13 3.17
C GLU A 205 26.99 -1.16 3.21
N SER A 206 26.34 -0.16 2.61
CA SER A 206 24.87 -0.14 2.49
C SER A 206 24.35 -1.25 1.56
N PHE A 207 25.08 -1.55 0.49
CA PHE A 207 24.73 -2.64 -0.44
C PHE A 207 24.98 -4.02 0.16
N ASP A 208 26.02 -4.19 0.98
CA ASP A 208 26.33 -5.44 1.67
C ASP A 208 25.22 -5.77 2.72
N GLU A 209 24.63 -4.74 3.34
CA GLU A 209 23.50 -4.87 4.29
C GLU A 209 22.12 -5.13 3.64
N LYS A 210 21.99 -4.94 2.33
CA LYS A 210 20.72 -5.04 1.59
C LYS A 210 19.95 -6.34 1.86
N ASN A 211 20.64 -7.46 1.99
CA ASN A 211 20.02 -8.77 2.19
C ASN A 211 19.46 -8.97 3.61
N ASN A 212 19.86 -8.14 4.56
CA ASN A 212 19.34 -8.16 5.93
C ASN A 212 17.99 -7.46 6.05
N ILE A 213 17.60 -6.63 5.07
CA ILE A 213 16.35 -5.85 5.10
C ILE A 213 15.14 -6.79 5.07
N ASP A 214 14.30 -6.71 6.10
CA ASP A 214 13.10 -7.54 6.28
C ASP A 214 11.85 -6.90 5.71
N ILE A 215 11.68 -5.59 5.90
CA ILE A 215 10.52 -4.81 5.47
C ILE A 215 11.01 -3.70 4.54
N ILE A 216 10.48 -3.63 3.33
CA ILE A 216 10.74 -2.54 2.38
C ILE A 216 9.48 -1.68 2.31
N ILE A 217 9.58 -0.42 2.71
CA ILE A 217 8.50 0.57 2.59
C ILE A 217 8.78 1.43 1.37
N THR A 218 7.88 1.37 0.39
CA THR A 218 8.05 2.10 -0.87
C THR A 218 6.73 2.67 -1.39
N SER A 219 6.83 3.55 -2.38
CA SER A 219 5.70 4.12 -3.10
C SER A 219 6.02 4.12 -4.60
N HIS A 220 5.05 4.53 -5.41
CA HIS A 220 5.25 4.68 -6.85
C HIS A 220 4.94 6.10 -7.33
N ALA A 221 5.55 6.43 -8.46
CA ALA A 221 5.28 7.65 -9.20
C ALA A 221 4.78 7.32 -10.61
N SER A 222 3.97 8.24 -11.14
CA SER A 222 3.45 8.17 -12.51
C SER A 222 4.34 8.95 -13.46
N SER A 223 4.58 8.42 -14.66
CA SER A 223 5.32 9.12 -15.73
C SER A 223 4.55 10.30 -16.34
N SER A 224 3.24 10.41 -16.06
CA SER A 224 2.40 11.56 -16.41
C SER A 224 2.45 12.68 -15.38
N ASN A 225 2.99 12.42 -14.19
CA ASN A 225 3.15 13.44 -13.17
C ASN A 225 4.46 14.22 -13.40
N GLU A 226 4.35 15.39 -14.01
CA GLU A 226 5.52 16.24 -14.26
C GLU A 226 6.25 16.64 -12.97
N SER A 227 5.56 16.70 -11.83
CA SER A 227 6.19 17.00 -10.53
C SER A 227 6.98 15.83 -9.93
N GLY A 228 6.93 14.65 -10.57
CA GLY A 228 7.67 13.45 -10.17
C GLY A 228 9.18 13.67 -10.22
N GLN A 229 9.90 13.15 -9.22
CA GLN A 229 11.34 13.36 -9.08
C GLN A 229 12.12 12.74 -10.25
N LEU A 230 11.84 11.48 -10.62
CA LEU A 230 12.48 10.86 -11.79
C LEU A 230 12.18 11.64 -13.08
N PHE A 231 10.92 12.07 -13.26
CA PHE A 231 10.51 12.89 -14.41
C PHE A 231 11.34 14.16 -14.55
N GLN A 232 11.45 14.95 -13.48
CA GLN A 232 12.21 16.19 -13.48
C GLN A 232 13.70 15.94 -13.75
N PHE A 233 14.28 14.91 -13.13
CA PHE A 233 15.70 14.57 -13.34
C PHE A 233 16.00 14.15 -14.78
N MET A 234 15.20 13.24 -15.33
CA MET A 234 15.38 12.78 -16.70
C MET A 234 15.22 13.94 -17.69
N LYS A 235 14.17 14.75 -17.54
CA LYS A 235 13.95 15.92 -18.41
C LYS A 235 15.07 16.95 -18.33
N GLN A 236 15.66 17.15 -17.15
CA GLN A 236 16.70 18.16 -16.92
C GLN A 236 18.11 17.68 -17.33
N TYR A 237 18.45 16.42 -17.06
CA TYR A 237 19.83 15.93 -17.14
C TYR A 237 20.06 14.86 -18.20
N SER A 238 19.01 14.30 -18.81
CA SER A 238 19.12 13.37 -19.93
C SER A 238 17.89 13.41 -20.85
N SER A 239 17.84 14.41 -21.73
CA SER A 239 16.72 14.58 -22.67
C SER A 239 16.56 13.38 -23.61
N SER A 240 17.66 12.86 -24.17
CA SER A 240 17.62 11.65 -25.00
C SER A 240 17.17 10.41 -24.21
N GLY A 241 17.61 10.28 -22.96
CA GLY A 241 17.16 9.20 -22.08
C GLY A 241 15.67 9.32 -21.73
N PHE A 242 15.18 10.54 -21.52
CA PHE A 242 13.75 10.81 -21.28
C PHE A 242 12.89 10.40 -22.47
N ASP A 243 13.29 10.77 -23.69
CA ASP A 243 12.58 10.37 -24.92
C ASP A 243 12.64 8.85 -25.12
N ALA A 244 13.79 8.22 -24.84
CA ALA A 244 13.94 6.77 -24.91
C ALA A 244 13.03 6.04 -23.90
N LEU A 245 12.90 6.53 -22.67
CA LEU A 245 11.94 5.98 -21.71
C LEU A 245 10.50 6.07 -22.22
N LYS A 246 10.13 7.21 -22.82
CA LYS A 246 8.79 7.37 -23.40
C LYS A 246 8.56 6.40 -24.58
N MET A 247 9.55 6.18 -25.43
CA MET A 247 9.48 5.19 -26.51
C MET A 247 9.36 3.75 -26.01
N GLU A 248 10.00 3.42 -24.89
CA GLU A 248 9.86 2.11 -24.20
C GLU A 248 8.55 1.97 -23.40
N GLY A 249 7.64 2.94 -23.50
CA GLY A 249 6.34 2.88 -22.85
C GLY A 249 6.39 3.13 -21.35
N TRP A 250 7.26 4.02 -20.86
CA TRP A 250 7.37 4.36 -19.44
C TRP A 250 6.04 4.87 -18.86
N VAL A 251 5.47 4.12 -17.91
CA VAL A 251 4.20 4.44 -17.22
C VAL A 251 4.40 4.89 -15.77
N GLY A 252 5.47 4.44 -15.12
CA GLY A 252 5.78 4.83 -13.75
C GLY A 252 7.14 4.36 -13.27
N ASP A 253 7.44 4.66 -12.01
CA ASP A 253 8.66 4.21 -11.34
C ASP A 253 8.43 3.83 -9.87
N VAL A 254 9.24 2.89 -9.40
CA VAL A 254 9.35 2.48 -7.99
C VAL A 254 10.82 2.55 -7.62
N LEU A 255 11.14 3.26 -6.54
CA LEU A 255 12.54 3.58 -6.17
C LEU A 255 13.32 4.18 -7.36
N PHE A 256 12.69 5.05 -8.15
CA PHE A 256 13.30 5.69 -9.32
C PHE A 256 13.77 4.71 -10.41
N ARG A 257 13.30 3.46 -10.36
CA ARG A 257 13.49 2.47 -11.41
C ARG A 257 12.25 2.49 -12.30
N PRO A 258 12.39 2.80 -13.60
CA PRO A 258 11.25 2.93 -14.51
C PRO A 258 10.71 1.56 -14.95
N TYR A 259 9.41 1.50 -15.21
CA TYR A 259 8.74 0.33 -15.78
C TYR A 259 7.72 0.75 -16.85
N SER A 260 7.41 -0.20 -17.74
CA SER A 260 6.31 -0.15 -18.69
C SER A 260 5.07 -0.84 -18.12
N ASP A 261 4.03 -0.98 -18.94
CA ASP A 261 2.83 -1.74 -18.60
C ASP A 261 3.05 -3.21 -18.18
N SER A 262 4.20 -3.79 -18.50
CA SER A 262 4.45 -5.22 -18.44
C SER A 262 5.83 -5.61 -17.91
N LYS A 263 6.83 -4.71 -17.96
CA LYS A 263 8.21 -5.05 -17.61
C LYS A 263 9.00 -3.88 -17.02
N PRO A 264 10.08 -4.16 -16.25
CA PRO A 264 11.09 -3.16 -15.96
C PRO A 264 11.72 -2.62 -17.25
N ILE A 265 12.02 -1.33 -17.29
CA ILE A 265 12.74 -0.71 -18.41
C ILE A 265 14.23 -0.67 -18.07
N LEU A 266 15.06 -1.32 -18.89
CA LEU A 266 16.50 -1.54 -18.63
C LEU A 266 17.43 -0.85 -19.65
N ILE A 267 16.89 0.03 -20.49
CA ILE A 267 17.70 0.76 -21.47
C ILE A 267 18.68 1.71 -20.80
N ASP A 268 19.80 1.99 -21.46
CA ASP A 268 20.73 3.01 -21.00
C ASP A 268 20.19 4.40 -21.33
N CYS A 269 19.82 5.14 -20.28
CA CYS A 269 19.36 6.51 -20.36
C CYS A 269 20.47 7.54 -20.17
N GLY A 270 21.74 7.14 -20.20
CA GLY A 270 22.93 7.95 -19.90
C GLY A 270 23.13 8.24 -18.41
N ILE A 271 22.05 8.25 -17.63
CA ILE A 271 22.04 8.43 -16.18
C ILE A 271 21.23 7.33 -15.49
N ARG A 272 21.61 7.01 -14.25
CA ARG A 272 21.01 5.94 -13.46
C ARG A 272 20.88 6.34 -11.99
N ALA A 273 19.71 6.08 -11.41
CA ALA A 273 19.45 6.21 -9.98
C ALA A 273 20.35 5.27 -9.15
N VAL A 274 20.91 5.76 -8.05
CA VAL A 274 21.61 4.92 -7.07
C VAL A 274 20.61 4.46 -6.02
N THR A 275 20.15 3.21 -6.18
CA THR A 275 19.21 2.56 -5.28
C THR A 275 19.65 1.15 -4.93
N LEU A 276 19.30 0.68 -3.73
CA LEU A 276 19.70 -0.65 -3.27
C LEU A 276 19.05 -1.77 -4.07
N PHE A 277 17.82 -1.57 -4.56
CA PHE A 277 17.04 -2.60 -5.24
C PHE A 277 16.71 -2.23 -6.69
N GLU A 278 16.74 -3.24 -7.54
CA GLU A 278 16.14 -3.26 -8.87
C GLU A 278 14.70 -3.80 -8.82
N ILE A 279 13.85 -3.45 -9.80
CA ILE A 279 12.46 -3.95 -9.87
C ILE A 279 12.42 -5.48 -9.93
N SER A 280 13.30 -6.08 -10.73
CA SER A 280 13.39 -7.54 -10.85
C SER A 280 13.66 -8.21 -9.51
N GLU A 281 14.49 -7.60 -8.67
CA GLU A 281 14.77 -8.12 -7.33
C GLU A 281 13.57 -7.98 -6.39
N LEU A 282 12.84 -6.87 -6.45
CA LEU A 282 11.60 -6.70 -5.68
C LEU A 282 10.53 -7.74 -6.08
N ILE A 283 10.41 -8.05 -7.37
CA ILE A 283 9.53 -9.12 -7.88
C ILE A 283 9.95 -10.47 -7.30
N GLU A 284 11.26 -10.77 -7.33
CA GLU A 284 11.77 -12.03 -6.78
C GLU A 284 11.58 -12.14 -5.27
N ILE A 285 11.68 -11.03 -4.53
CA ILE A 285 11.34 -10.99 -3.10
C ILE A 285 9.87 -11.35 -2.88
N CYS A 286 8.95 -10.79 -3.67
CA CYS A 286 7.52 -11.08 -3.57
C CYS A 286 7.19 -12.55 -3.87
N LYS A 287 7.92 -13.19 -4.79
CA LYS A 287 7.73 -14.60 -5.16
C LYS A 287 8.30 -15.57 -4.11
N LYS A 288 9.51 -15.31 -3.61
CA LYS A 288 10.18 -16.21 -2.65
C LYS A 288 9.58 -16.14 -1.25
N GLY A 289 9.01 -14.99 -0.88
CA GLY A 289 8.49 -14.75 0.47
C GLY A 289 9.61 -14.58 1.51
N GLY A 290 9.22 -14.50 2.78
CA GLY A 290 10.16 -14.33 3.90
C GLY A 290 10.62 -12.89 4.17
N ARG A 291 10.30 -11.96 3.26
CA ARG A 291 10.45 -10.51 3.43
C ARG A 291 9.16 -9.82 3.00
N TYR A 292 8.92 -8.64 3.54
CA TYR A 292 7.74 -7.84 3.24
C TYR A 292 8.11 -6.62 2.41
N ILE A 293 7.30 -6.33 1.41
CA ILE A 293 7.30 -5.05 0.70
C ILE A 293 5.92 -4.41 0.86
N VAL A 294 5.89 -3.24 1.49
CA VAL A 294 4.71 -2.41 1.71
C VAL A 294 4.70 -1.30 0.67
N LEU A 295 3.80 -1.40 -0.30
CA LEU A 295 3.58 -0.39 -1.32
C LEU A 295 2.47 0.56 -0.90
N ILE A 296 2.83 1.84 -0.75
CA ILE A 296 1.91 2.91 -0.41
C ILE A 296 1.47 3.59 -1.69
N SER A 297 0.17 3.49 -2.00
CA SER A 297 -0.41 4.09 -3.21
C SER A 297 -1.59 4.97 -2.83
N GLY A 298 -1.33 6.28 -2.74
CA GLY A 298 -2.37 7.29 -2.61
C GLY A 298 -2.29 8.34 -3.72
N PRO A 299 -3.18 9.34 -3.69
CA PRO A 299 -3.14 10.47 -4.61
C PRO A 299 -1.83 11.26 -4.47
N SER A 300 -1.49 12.04 -5.48
CA SER A 300 -0.32 12.92 -5.46
C SER A 300 -0.37 13.94 -4.31
N SER A 301 0.74 14.11 -3.59
CA SER A 301 0.88 15.05 -2.47
C SER A 301 1.10 16.51 -2.89
N ARG A 302 1.43 16.77 -4.17
CA ARG A 302 2.05 18.03 -4.61
C ARG A 302 1.26 18.80 -5.68
N SER A 303 0.25 18.20 -6.29
CA SER A 303 -0.48 18.86 -7.36
C SER A 303 -1.69 19.62 -6.81
N ALA A 304 -1.88 20.85 -7.27
CA ALA A 304 -3.13 21.60 -7.07
C ALA A 304 -4.34 20.81 -7.61
N THR A 305 -4.09 19.87 -8.52
CA THR A 305 -5.01 18.84 -8.99
C THR A 305 -4.81 17.56 -8.18
N PHE A 306 -5.86 17.07 -7.54
CA PHE A 306 -5.87 15.77 -6.87
C PHE A 306 -5.73 14.67 -7.92
N SER A 307 -4.49 14.27 -8.26
CA SER A 307 -4.23 13.30 -9.32
C SER A 307 -4.06 11.90 -8.74
N ILE A 308 -4.90 11.00 -9.23
CA ILE A 308 -4.81 9.57 -8.96
C ILE A 308 -3.79 8.97 -9.92
N LYS A 309 -2.96 8.05 -9.42
CA LYS A 309 -1.86 7.42 -10.16
C LYS A 309 -2.23 6.01 -10.63
N SER A 310 -3.49 5.80 -11.00
CA SER A 310 -4.06 4.48 -11.30
C SER A 310 -3.36 3.80 -12.48
N ASP A 311 -3.01 4.56 -13.53
CA ASP A 311 -2.28 4.05 -14.70
C ASP A 311 -0.90 3.48 -14.33
N ALA A 312 -0.20 4.10 -13.39
CA ALA A 312 1.09 3.61 -12.89
C ALA A 312 0.92 2.44 -11.92
N LEU A 313 -0.15 2.43 -11.11
CA LEU A 313 -0.41 1.32 -10.18
C LEU A 313 -0.83 0.04 -10.91
N ARG A 314 -1.64 0.13 -11.96
CA ARG A 314 -2.26 -1.02 -12.64
C ARG A 314 -1.24 -2.08 -13.11
N PRO A 315 -0.10 -1.73 -13.74
CA PRO A 315 0.99 -2.68 -14.04
C PRO A 315 1.50 -3.41 -12.79
N LEU A 316 1.69 -2.70 -11.67
CA LEU A 316 2.18 -3.26 -10.41
C LEU A 316 1.18 -4.19 -9.72
N LEU A 317 -0.09 -4.19 -10.12
CA LEU A 317 -1.08 -5.16 -9.64
C LEU A 317 -0.97 -6.50 -10.38
N SER A 318 -0.49 -6.49 -11.63
CA SER A 318 -0.26 -7.71 -12.43
C SER A 318 0.71 -8.67 -11.75
N GLN A 319 0.64 -9.97 -12.05
CA GLN A 319 1.54 -10.95 -11.44
C GLN A 319 2.99 -10.78 -11.89
N ASP A 320 3.22 -10.30 -13.11
CA ASP A 320 4.56 -10.22 -13.70
C ASP A 320 5.36 -9.03 -13.17
N LEU A 321 4.69 -7.97 -12.74
CA LEU A 321 5.32 -6.74 -12.25
C LEU A 321 4.99 -6.44 -10.77
N ARG A 322 4.47 -7.42 -10.03
CA ARG A 322 4.16 -7.24 -8.61
C ARG A 322 5.42 -7.07 -7.77
N VAL A 323 5.66 -5.83 -7.36
CA VAL A 323 6.77 -5.44 -6.46
C VAL A 323 6.33 -5.29 -5.00
N TRP A 324 5.16 -5.79 -4.63
CA TRP A 324 4.61 -5.64 -3.29
C TRP A 324 4.10 -6.94 -2.72
N THR A 325 4.33 -7.11 -1.41
CA THR A 325 3.65 -8.14 -0.63
C THR A 325 2.39 -7.60 -0.01
N HIS A 326 2.36 -6.31 0.35
CA HIS A 326 1.21 -5.61 0.89
C HIS A 326 0.97 -4.29 0.15
N LEU A 327 -0.29 -3.99 -0.13
CA LEU A 327 -0.74 -2.76 -0.78
C LEU A 327 -1.64 -1.98 0.16
N VAL A 328 -1.32 -0.70 0.39
CA VAL A 328 -2.20 0.24 1.09
C VAL A 328 -2.62 1.32 0.12
N THR A 329 -3.93 1.50 -0.07
CA THR A 329 -4.48 2.47 -1.01
C THR A 329 -5.82 3.05 -0.55
N ASP A 330 -6.31 4.07 -1.24
CA ASP A 330 -7.62 4.68 -1.00
C ASP A 330 -8.69 4.15 -1.97
N ALA A 331 -9.96 4.34 -1.61
CA ALA A 331 -11.09 3.89 -2.39
C ALA A 331 -11.17 4.52 -3.80
N GLY A 332 -10.72 5.77 -3.98
CA GLY A 332 -10.69 6.44 -5.27
C GLY A 332 -9.71 5.75 -6.22
N THR A 333 -8.47 5.57 -5.78
CA THR A 333 -7.45 4.82 -6.52
C THR A 333 -7.89 3.38 -6.81
N ALA A 334 -8.48 2.71 -5.82
CA ALA A 334 -8.99 1.35 -5.97
C ALA A 334 -10.12 1.23 -7.00
N ILE A 335 -10.98 2.24 -7.12
CA ILE A 335 -12.04 2.26 -8.14
C ILE A 335 -11.44 2.42 -9.52
N GLU A 336 -10.50 3.36 -9.71
CA GLU A 336 -9.91 3.62 -11.02
C GLU A 336 -9.15 2.41 -11.57
N VAL A 337 -8.34 1.73 -10.74
CA VAL A 337 -7.64 0.51 -11.21
C VAL A 337 -8.60 -0.65 -11.52
N LEU A 338 -9.84 -0.61 -11.04
CA LEU A 338 -10.87 -1.59 -11.37
C LEU A 338 -11.73 -1.20 -12.59
N GLN A 339 -11.58 0.01 -13.12
CA GLN A 339 -12.19 0.41 -14.40
C GLN A 339 -11.41 -0.24 -15.55
N ASP A 340 -12.15 -0.64 -16.59
CA ASP A 340 -11.60 -1.29 -17.79
C ASP A 340 -11.02 -0.29 -18.79
#